data_AF-A0A8J4WRR9-F1
#
_entry.id   AF-A0A8J4WRR9-F1
#
_cell.length_a   1.000
_cell.length_b   1.000
_cell.length_c   1.000
_cell.angle_alpha   90.00
_cell.angle_beta   90.00
_cell.angle_gamma   90.00
#
_symmetry.space_group_name_H-M   'P 1'
#
loop_
_entity.id
_entity.type
_entity.pdbx_description
1 polymer ?
#
loop_
_entity_poly.entity_id
_entity_poly.type
_entity_poly.pdbx_seq_one_letter_code
_entity_poly.pdbx_strand_id
1 'polypeptide(L)'
;LVSLALAPHAQGRPEAVVSITPDTHVFVGEWVTLRCVIQGGGDTHRSYSWYKNGKLQQRGDSLSFWVDANSDRGDYTCREYYTRLQSAAVRLTVS
;
A
#
# COMPACT_ATOMS: atom_id res chain seq x y z
N LEU A 1 -9.83 -30.08 30.43
CA LEU A 1 -10.53 -29.22 29.45
C LEU A 1 -9.89 -27.85 29.53
N VAL A 2 -8.96 -27.52 28.62
CA VAL A 2 -8.40 -26.17 28.54
C VAL A 2 -9.31 -25.39 27.60
N SER A 3 -10.16 -24.55 28.15
CA SER A 3 -11.02 -23.67 27.37
C SER A 3 -10.15 -22.56 26.77
N LEU A 4 -9.75 -22.70 25.52
CA LEU A 4 -9.25 -21.59 24.72
C LEU A 4 -10.44 -20.73 24.34
N ALA A 5 -10.73 -19.71 25.15
CA ALA A 5 -11.55 -18.59 24.70
C ALA A 5 -10.75 -17.87 23.61
N LEU A 6 -11.12 -18.07 22.35
CA LEU A 6 -10.77 -17.14 21.28
C LEU A 6 -11.44 -15.82 21.65
N ALA A 7 -10.67 -14.92 22.25
CA ALA A 7 -11.11 -13.53 22.36
C ALA A 7 -11.51 -13.09 20.94
N PRO A 8 -12.73 -12.58 20.74
CA PRO A 8 -13.05 -11.96 19.47
C PRO A 8 -12.05 -10.82 19.31
N HIS A 9 -11.14 -10.96 18.34
CA HIS A 9 -10.27 -9.87 17.94
C HIS A 9 -11.21 -8.69 17.72
N ALA A 10 -11.11 -7.66 18.54
CA ALA A 10 -11.81 -6.42 18.31
C ALA A 10 -11.31 -5.92 16.96
N GLN A 11 -12.05 -6.22 15.90
CA GLN A 11 -11.64 -5.89 14.55
C GLN A 11 -11.79 -4.37 14.44
N GLY A 12 -10.66 -3.68 14.63
CA GLY A 12 -10.56 -2.25 14.39
C GLY A 12 -11.09 -1.92 13.01
N ARG A 13 -11.56 -0.68 12.83
CA ARG A 13 -12.03 -0.19 11.53
C ARG A 13 -10.99 -0.54 10.45
N PRO A 14 -11.39 -1.13 9.31
CA PRO A 14 -10.46 -1.51 8.26
C PRO A 14 -9.59 -0.33 7.82
N GLU A 15 -8.28 -0.57 7.71
CA GLU A 15 -7.30 0.44 7.33
C GLU A 15 -6.45 -0.04 6.16
N ALA A 16 -6.34 0.78 5.11
CA ALA A 16 -5.46 0.53 3.97
C ALA A 16 -4.05 1.05 4.28
N VAL A 17 -3.05 0.18 4.16
CA VAL A 17 -1.66 0.50 4.46
C VAL A 17 -0.80 0.21 3.24
N VAL A 18 0.04 1.17 2.83
CA VAL A 18 1.04 1.02 1.77
C VAL A 18 2.36 0.57 2.39
N SER A 19 2.96 -0.48 1.83
CA SER A 19 4.35 -0.87 2.09
C SER A 19 5.19 -0.68 0.83
N ILE A 20 6.43 -0.23 1.00
CA ILE A 20 7.39 0.00 -0.08
C ILE A 20 8.60 -0.88 0.16
N THR A 21 9.09 -1.55 -0.88
CA THR A 21 10.32 -2.35 -0.86
C THR A 21 11.28 -1.79 -1.93
N PRO A 22 12.58 -1.56 -1.62
CA PRO A 22 13.27 -1.90 -0.37
C PRO A 22 12.93 -0.98 0.82
N ASP A 23 12.71 0.33 0.59
CA ASP A 23 12.32 1.30 1.61
C ASP A 23 11.68 2.55 0.95
N THR A 24 11.31 3.55 1.73
CA THR A 24 10.78 4.86 1.33
C THR A 24 11.87 5.85 0.88
N HIS A 25 13.13 5.58 1.18
CA HIS A 25 14.29 6.31 0.66
C HIS A 25 15.12 5.37 -0.22
N VAL A 26 15.20 5.69 -1.50
CA VAL A 26 15.79 4.84 -2.55
C VAL A 26 16.75 5.63 -3.43
N PHE A 27 17.56 4.94 -4.20
CA PHE A 27 18.50 5.53 -5.16
C PHE A 27 17.98 5.41 -6.59
N VAL A 28 18.42 6.33 -7.45
CA VAL A 28 18.16 6.24 -8.89
C VAL A 28 18.61 4.90 -9.44
N GLY A 29 17.75 4.25 -10.24
CA GLY A 29 18.03 2.95 -10.84
C GLY A 29 17.77 1.76 -9.91
N GLU A 30 17.25 1.96 -8.70
CA GLU A 30 16.74 0.85 -7.87
C GLU A 30 15.37 0.36 -8.37
N TRP A 31 15.11 -0.93 -8.16
CA TRP A 31 13.78 -1.50 -8.41
C TRP A 31 12.93 -1.38 -7.16
N VAL A 32 11.78 -0.73 -7.28
CA VAL A 32 10.85 -0.51 -6.19
C VAL A 32 9.55 -1.26 -6.42
N THR A 33 8.98 -1.83 -5.36
CA THR A 33 7.64 -2.42 -5.38
C THR A 33 6.80 -1.88 -4.22
N LEU A 34 5.64 -1.32 -4.54
CA LEU A 34 4.62 -0.89 -3.59
C LEU A 34 3.53 -1.95 -3.49
N ARG A 35 3.12 -2.27 -2.26
CA ARG A 35 2.00 -3.19 -1.96
C ARG A 35 1.00 -2.53 -1.02
N CYS A 36 -0.25 -2.91 -1.15
CA CYS A 36 -1.35 -2.39 -0.33
C CYS A 36 -1.99 -3.54 0.45
N VAL A 37 -2.17 -3.36 1.75
CA VAL A 37 -2.82 -4.33 2.63
C VAL A 37 -3.97 -3.63 3.35
N ILE A 38 -5.14 -4.27 3.40
CA ILE A 38 -6.23 -3.81 4.26
C ILE A 38 -6.15 -4.57 5.57
N GLN A 39 -5.68 -3.91 6.61
CA GLN A 39 -5.66 -4.47 7.96
C GLN A 39 -7.08 -4.53 8.52
N GLY A 40 -7.41 -5.60 9.24
CA GLY A 40 -8.75 -5.84 9.77
C GLY A 40 -9.81 -6.27 8.74
N GLY A 41 -9.52 -6.14 7.44
CA GLY A 41 -10.29 -6.75 6.36
C GLY A 41 -9.78 -8.18 6.10
N GLY A 42 -10.68 -9.13 5.86
CA GLY A 42 -10.27 -10.51 5.54
C GLY A 42 -9.33 -10.60 4.33
N ASP A 43 -8.66 -11.76 4.19
CA ASP A 43 -7.81 -12.07 3.04
C ASP A 43 -8.66 -12.24 1.79
N THR A 44 -8.74 -11.18 0.99
CA THR A 44 -9.30 -11.24 -0.36
C THR A 44 -8.26 -10.77 -1.35
N HIS A 45 -8.21 -11.44 -2.50
CA HIS A 45 -7.46 -10.96 -3.66
C HIS A 45 -8.08 -9.62 -4.08
N ARG A 46 -7.39 -8.49 -3.84
CA ARG A 46 -7.94 -7.15 -4.01
C ARG A 46 -7.22 -6.40 -5.12
N SER A 47 -7.99 -5.97 -6.11
CA SER A 47 -7.54 -4.97 -7.08
C SER A 47 -7.48 -3.59 -6.42
N TYR A 48 -6.30 -2.98 -6.40
CA TYR A 48 -6.11 -1.60 -5.93
C TYR A 48 -5.95 -0.63 -7.10
N SER A 49 -6.27 0.64 -6.87
CA SER A 49 -5.86 1.76 -7.71
C SER A 49 -4.72 2.50 -7.01
N TRP A 50 -3.60 2.67 -7.71
CA TRP A 50 -2.41 3.35 -7.22
C TRP A 50 -2.37 4.79 -7.68
N TYR A 51 -2.05 5.70 -6.76
CA TYR A 51 -1.97 7.13 -7.02
C TYR A 51 -0.63 7.68 -6.57
N LYS A 52 -0.03 8.55 -7.38
CA LYS A 52 1.13 9.39 -7.04
C LYS A 52 0.70 10.84 -7.10
N ASN A 53 0.85 11.58 -6.00
CA ASN A 53 0.42 12.98 -5.88
C ASN A 53 -1.04 13.18 -6.33
N GLY A 54 -1.92 12.25 -5.95
CA GLY A 54 -3.34 12.25 -6.33
C GLY A 54 -3.65 11.83 -7.78
N LYS A 55 -2.65 11.58 -8.62
CA LYS A 55 -2.83 11.15 -10.02
C LYS A 55 -2.78 9.62 -10.13
N LEU A 56 -3.77 9.03 -10.80
CA LEU A 56 -3.82 7.59 -11.06
C LEU A 56 -2.57 7.15 -11.86
N GLN A 57 -1.85 6.15 -11.36
CA GLN A 57 -0.71 5.55 -12.04
C GLN A 57 -1.10 4.22 -12.68
N GLN A 58 -1.64 3.31 -11.89
CA GLN A 58 -1.92 1.94 -12.31
C GLN A 58 -3.06 1.33 -11.48
N ARG A 59 -3.72 0.30 -12.03
CA ARG A 59 -4.56 -0.62 -11.26
C ARG A 59 -3.88 -1.98 -11.13
N GLY A 60 -3.99 -2.59 -9.97
CA GLY A 60 -3.44 -3.93 -9.68
C GLY A 60 -3.01 -4.08 -8.23
N ASP A 61 -2.58 -5.29 -7.88
CA ASP A 61 -2.19 -5.67 -6.51
C ASP A 61 -0.94 -4.92 -6.02
N SER A 62 -0.09 -4.50 -6.95
CA SER A 62 1.16 -3.79 -6.68
C SER A 62 1.46 -2.77 -7.78
N LEU A 63 2.35 -1.83 -7.46
CA LEU A 63 2.96 -0.91 -8.41
C LEU A 63 4.47 -1.09 -8.33
N SER A 64 5.12 -1.47 -9.44
CA SER A 64 6.58 -1.66 -9.48
C SER A 64 7.21 -0.90 -10.64
N PHE A 65 8.41 -0.35 -10.42
CA PHE A 65 9.13 0.46 -11.41
C PHE A 65 10.62 0.58 -11.06
N TRP A 66 11.44 0.93 -12.05
CA TRP A 66 12.80 1.42 -11.85
C TRP A 66 12.74 2.90 -11.48
N VAL A 67 13.46 3.30 -10.43
CA VAL A 67 13.41 4.67 -9.90
C VAL A 67 14.10 5.66 -10.83
N ASP A 68 13.36 6.67 -11.25
CA ASP A 68 13.87 7.87 -11.91
C ASP A 68 13.94 9.07 -10.94
N ALA A 69 15.03 9.84 -11.01
CA ALA A 69 15.38 10.88 -10.05
C ALA A 69 14.31 11.97 -9.88
N ASN A 70 13.59 12.30 -10.95
CA ASN A 70 12.69 13.44 -10.99
C ASN A 70 11.22 13.02 -10.99
N SER A 71 10.91 11.93 -11.70
CA SER A 71 9.53 11.57 -11.93
C SER A 71 8.93 10.77 -10.78
N ASP A 72 9.72 9.97 -10.05
CA ASP A 72 9.17 9.02 -9.06
C ASP A 72 9.14 9.52 -7.61
N ARG A 73 9.72 10.69 -7.33
CA ARG A 73 9.50 11.35 -6.04
C ARG A 73 8.02 11.69 -5.88
N GLY A 74 7.47 11.42 -4.70
CA GLY A 74 6.10 11.86 -4.40
C GLY A 74 5.39 11.06 -3.33
N ASP A 75 4.14 11.43 -3.14
CA ASP A 75 3.27 10.85 -2.12
C ASP A 75 2.39 9.79 -2.79
N TYR A 76 2.58 8.55 -2.35
CA TYR A 76 1.89 7.38 -2.90
C TYR A 76 0.74 6.97 -2.00
N THR A 77 -0.41 6.67 -2.61
CA THR A 77 -1.57 6.07 -1.93
C THR A 77 -2.11 4.92 -2.75
N CYS A 78 -2.70 3.94 -2.05
CA CYS A 78 -3.55 2.93 -2.67
C CYS A 78 -5.01 3.19 -2.30
N ARG A 79 -5.91 2.85 -3.23
CA ARG A 79 -7.35 2.85 -2.99
C ARG A 79 -7.95 1.53 -3.42
N GLU A 80 -8.65 0.88 -2.51
CA GLU A 80 -9.37 -0.36 -2.76
C GLU A 80 -10.55 -0.11 -3.72
N TYR A 81 -10.76 -1.02 -4.67
CA TYR A 81 -11.67 -0.78 -5.78
C TYR A 81 -13.15 -0.70 -5.36
N TYR A 82 -13.59 -1.59 -4.46
CA TYR A 82 -15.00 -1.78 -4.12
C TYR A 82 -15.49 -0.83 -3.02
N THR A 83 -14.81 -0.86 -1.88
CA THR A 83 -15.05 -0.04 -0.68
C THR A 83 -14.55 1.39 -0.83
N ARG A 84 -13.68 1.66 -1.81
CA ARG A 84 -13.00 2.96 -1.99
C ARG A 84 -12.17 3.39 -0.79
N LEU A 85 -11.84 2.47 0.11
CA LEU A 85 -10.96 2.73 1.24
C LEU A 85 -9.59 3.14 0.73
N GLN A 86 -9.14 4.33 1.13
CA GLN A 86 -7.87 4.90 0.71
C GLN A 86 -6.88 4.92 1.86
N SER A 87 -5.62 4.60 1.55
CA SER A 87 -4.54 4.63 2.52
C SER A 87 -4.16 6.04 2.91
N ALA A 88 -3.49 6.18 4.05
CA ALA A 88 -2.60 7.32 4.28
C ALA A 88 -1.52 7.38 3.18
N ALA A 89 -0.98 8.58 2.97
CA ALA A 89 0.08 8.79 1.99
C ALA A 89 1.44 8.37 2.54
N VAL A 90 2.22 7.66 1.73
CA VAL A 90 3.62 7.35 2.00
C VAL A 90 4.49 8.09 0.99
N ARG A 91 5.46 8.86 1.47
CA ARG A 91 6.33 9.66 0.62
C ARG A 91 7.56 8.87 0.20
N LEU A 92 7.71 8.65 -1.11
CA LEU A 92 8.93 8.12 -1.71
C LEU A 92 9.92 9.26 -1.94
N THR A 93 11.12 9.11 -1.43
CA THR A 93 12.24 10.02 -1.61
C THR A 93 13.33 9.32 -2.39
N VAL A 94 14.02 10.06 -3.26
CA VAL A 94 15.07 9.53 -4.13
C VAL A 94 16.39 10.23 -3.79
N SER A 95 17.52 9.57 -3.95
CA SER A 95 18.85 10.18 -3.93
C SER A 95 19.61 9.87 -5.21
#